data_AF-A0A822BTV8-F1
#
_entry.id   AF-A0A822BTV8-F1
#
_cell.length_a   1.000
_cell.length_b   1.000
_cell.length_c   1.000
_cell.angle_alpha   90.00
_cell.angle_beta   90.00
_cell.angle_gamma   90.00
#
_symmetry.space_group_name_H-M   'P 1'
#
loop_
_entity.id
_entity.type
_entity.pdbx_description
1 polymer ?
#
loop_
_entity_poly.entity_id
_entity_poly.type
_entity_poly.pdbx_seq_one_letter_code
_entity_poly.pdbx_strand_id
1 'polypeptide(L)'
;LSPPSTYRHDATFSASKLIRERTSSKPRFCSYHKLCREYVWSLNWPQEYFNHRFNRCYCSQCYPEHYKDVYITAGASYVIPRGWVRFGLYVDDVKANREDLWNTWIVTYHGTKLPAAQSIIAHRQFLLPGDTCDDGTIIGIRKGHIPGKKQVYTSPTI
;
A
#
# COMPACT_ATOMS: atom_id res chain seq x y z
N LEU A 1 -45.55 -19.08 6.07
CA LEU A 1 -45.12 -17.87 5.33
C LEU A 1 -43.61 -17.92 5.22
N SER A 2 -43.12 -18.50 4.12
CA SER A 2 -41.68 -18.59 3.82
C SER A 2 -41.26 -17.35 3.03
N PRO A 3 -40.11 -16.74 3.32
CA PRO A 3 -39.54 -15.75 2.39
C PRO A 3 -38.89 -16.48 1.19
N PRO A 4 -39.03 -15.94 -0.02
CA PRO A 4 -38.47 -16.52 -1.23
C PRO A 4 -37.03 -16.05 -1.48
N SER A 5 -36.38 -16.81 -2.37
CA SER A 5 -35.34 -16.36 -3.29
C SER A 5 -33.90 -16.31 -2.77
N THR A 6 -33.26 -17.47 -2.92
CA THR A 6 -31.95 -17.67 -3.54
C THR A 6 -31.20 -16.40 -3.98
N TYR A 7 -30.29 -15.92 -3.13
CA TYR A 7 -29.13 -15.16 -3.59
C TYR A 7 -27.94 -16.12 -3.63
N ARG A 8 -27.61 -16.63 -4.82
CA ARG A 8 -26.42 -17.45 -5.04
C ARG A 8 -25.20 -16.57 -4.81
N HIS A 9 -24.47 -16.85 -3.74
CA HIS A 9 -23.11 -16.34 -3.54
C HIS A 9 -22.16 -17.09 -4.49
N ASP A 10 -22.09 -16.65 -5.75
CA ASP A 10 -21.08 -17.13 -6.70
C ASP A 10 -20.44 -15.95 -7.42
N ALA A 11 -19.42 -15.38 -6.78
CA ALA A 11 -18.15 -15.00 -7.41
C ALA A 11 -17.20 -14.48 -6.32
N THR A 12 -16.41 -15.40 -5.79
CA THR A 12 -15.20 -15.15 -4.99
C THR A 12 -14.28 -14.15 -5.73
N PHE A 13 -14.33 -12.88 -5.33
CA PHE A 13 -13.41 -11.85 -5.83
C PHE A 13 -12.21 -11.75 -4.88
N SER A 14 -11.27 -12.68 -5.04
CA SER A 14 -10.02 -12.65 -4.28
C SER A 14 -9.19 -11.41 -4.68
N ALA A 15 -8.64 -10.69 -3.70
CA ALA A 15 -7.63 -9.65 -3.86
C ALA A 15 -6.44 -10.05 -4.76
N SER A 16 -6.24 -11.35 -5.00
CA SER A 16 -5.35 -11.89 -6.03
C SER A 16 -5.66 -11.35 -7.44
N LYS A 17 -6.85 -10.82 -7.73
CA LYS A 17 -7.21 -10.22 -9.02
C LYS A 17 -6.61 -8.82 -9.23
N LEU A 18 -6.45 -8.01 -8.18
CA LEU A 18 -5.72 -6.72 -8.24
C LEU A 18 -4.21 -6.92 -8.45
N ILE A 19 -3.71 -8.07 -8.02
CA ILE A 19 -2.32 -8.51 -8.19
C ILE A 19 -2.08 -9.08 -9.61
N ARG A 20 -3.14 -9.48 -10.34
CA ARG A 20 -3.04 -10.33 -11.54
C ARG A 20 -3.65 -9.75 -12.82
N GLU A 21 -3.90 -8.45 -12.91
CA GLU A 21 -3.94 -7.76 -14.21
C GLU A 21 -2.49 -7.61 -14.73
N ARG A 22 -1.96 -8.74 -15.19
CA ARG A 22 -0.78 -8.86 -16.02
C ARG A 22 -1.25 -8.71 -17.46
N THR A 23 -1.68 -7.52 -17.85
CA THR A 23 -2.10 -7.21 -19.23
C THR A 23 -1.02 -6.42 -19.94
N SER A 24 -0.62 -6.97 -21.10
CA SER A 24 0.34 -6.51 -22.14
C SER A 24 1.72 -6.01 -21.70
N SER A 25 2.75 -6.71 -22.17
CA SER A 25 4.19 -6.35 -22.21
C SER A 25 4.58 -5.13 -21.37
N LYS A 26 5.02 -5.36 -20.12
CA LYS A 26 5.79 -4.34 -19.39
C LYS A 26 6.89 -3.85 -20.32
N PRO A 27 7.07 -2.53 -20.54
CA PRO A 27 8.24 -2.06 -21.25
C PRO A 27 9.47 -2.67 -20.57
N ARG A 28 10.31 -3.38 -21.34
CA ARG A 28 11.47 -4.12 -20.80
C ARG A 28 12.42 -3.19 -20.03
N PHE A 29 12.33 -1.89 -20.27
CA PHE A 29 13.08 -0.86 -19.57
C PHE A 29 12.19 0.38 -19.31
N CYS A 30 12.08 0.75 -18.03
CA CYS A 30 11.46 2.01 -17.58
C CYS A 30 12.51 2.76 -16.75
N SER A 31 13.01 3.87 -17.28
CA SER A 31 14.05 4.69 -16.63
C SER A 31 13.57 5.24 -15.28
N TYR A 32 12.30 5.66 -15.20
CA TYR A 32 11.72 6.15 -13.96
C TYR A 32 11.67 5.07 -12.86
N HIS A 33 11.22 3.86 -13.19
CA HIS A 33 11.24 2.75 -12.24
C HIS A 33 12.67 2.39 -11.81
N LYS A 34 13.63 2.43 -12.75
CA LYS A 34 15.06 2.23 -12.43
C LYS A 34 15.54 3.27 -11.42
N LEU A 35 15.29 4.56 -11.67
CA LEU A 35 15.69 5.67 -10.79
C LEU A 35 15.07 5.54 -9.40
N CYS A 36 13.77 5.24 -9.30
CA CYS A 36 13.12 5.03 -8.00
C CYS A 36 13.71 3.82 -7.24
N ARG A 37 14.06 2.72 -7.94
CA ARG A 37 14.72 1.56 -7.31
C ARG A 37 16.10 1.92 -6.79
N GLU A 38 16.89 2.66 -7.56
CA GLU A 38 18.22 3.12 -7.14
C GLU A 38 18.13 4.02 -5.92
N TYR A 39 17.14 4.92 -5.87
CA TYR A 39 16.85 5.71 -4.68
C TYR A 39 16.54 4.83 -3.47
N VAL A 40 15.61 3.86 -3.58
CA VAL A 40 15.26 2.96 -2.46
C VAL A 40 16.47 2.12 -2.02
N TRP A 41 17.29 1.63 -2.95
CA TRP A 41 18.54 0.94 -2.60
C TRP A 41 19.52 1.83 -1.86
N SER A 42 19.63 3.12 -2.24
CA SER A 42 20.52 4.06 -1.56
C SER A 42 20.14 4.33 -0.10
N LEU A 43 18.91 4.00 0.31
CA LEU A 43 18.44 4.10 1.70
C LEU A 43 19.08 3.05 2.62
N ASN A 44 19.68 1.99 2.04
CA ASN A 44 20.31 0.90 2.76
C ASN A 44 19.40 0.23 3.80
N TRP A 45 18.10 0.13 3.51
CA TRP A 45 17.15 -0.58 4.35
C TRP A 45 17.29 -2.11 4.18
N PRO A 46 17.04 -2.88 5.24
CA PRO A 46 17.07 -4.34 5.18
C PRO A 46 16.20 -4.90 4.04
N GLN A 47 16.75 -5.81 3.24
CA GLN A 47 16.06 -6.30 2.04
C GLN A 47 14.85 -7.20 2.37
N GLU A 48 14.86 -7.83 3.54
CA GLU A 48 13.77 -8.62 4.11
C GLU A 48 12.49 -7.81 4.35
N TYR A 49 12.59 -6.48 4.41
CA TYR A 49 11.42 -5.61 4.49
C TYR A 49 10.62 -5.58 3.18
N PHE A 50 11.20 -6.06 2.08
CA PHE A 50 10.60 -5.94 0.76
C PHE A 50 10.16 -7.29 0.19
N ASN A 51 9.06 -7.24 -0.55
CA ASN A 51 8.64 -8.29 -1.46
C ASN A 51 8.57 -7.74 -2.88
N HIS A 52 9.70 -7.82 -3.59
CA HIS A 52 9.88 -7.21 -4.91
C HIS A 52 8.93 -7.76 -5.99
N ARG A 53 8.31 -8.93 -5.77
CA ARG A 53 7.26 -9.47 -6.64
C ARG A 53 6.09 -8.51 -6.79
N PHE A 54 5.82 -7.70 -5.77
CA PHE A 54 4.70 -6.76 -5.74
C PHE A 54 5.09 -5.32 -6.11
N ASN A 55 6.34 -5.07 -6.54
CA ASN A 55 6.74 -3.77 -7.06
C ASN A 55 5.92 -3.41 -8.31
N ARG A 56 5.48 -2.14 -8.41
CA ARG A 56 4.69 -1.64 -9.54
C ARG A 56 5.03 -0.18 -9.84
N CYS A 57 5.22 0.12 -11.12
CA CYS A 57 5.40 1.49 -11.59
C CYS A 57 4.09 1.97 -12.23
N TYR A 58 3.66 3.17 -11.84
CA TYR A 58 2.45 3.83 -12.31
C TYR A 58 2.74 5.08 -13.15
N CYS A 59 3.95 5.22 -13.70
CA CYS A 59 4.23 6.24 -14.72
C CYS A 59 3.43 5.98 -16.00
N SER A 60 3.30 6.99 -16.87
CA SER A 60 2.58 6.88 -18.14
C SER A 60 3.07 5.76 -19.06
N GLN A 61 4.35 5.38 -18.97
CA GLN A 61 4.93 4.28 -19.74
C GLN A 61 4.52 2.89 -19.20
N CYS A 62 4.41 2.74 -17.88
CA CYS A 62 4.11 1.44 -17.23
C CYS A 62 2.63 1.25 -16.88
N TYR A 63 1.88 2.34 -16.76
CA TYR A 63 0.45 2.36 -16.46
C TYR A 63 -0.21 3.47 -17.31
N PRO A 64 -0.45 3.19 -18.61
CA PRO A 64 -0.97 4.18 -19.55
C PRO A 64 -2.38 4.66 -19.21
N GLU A 65 -2.78 5.84 -19.72
CA GLU A 65 -4.06 6.50 -19.39
C GLU A 65 -5.30 5.63 -19.58
N HIS A 66 -5.30 4.74 -20.57
CA HIS A 66 -6.44 3.85 -20.81
C HIS A 66 -6.65 2.77 -19.74
N TYR A 67 -5.73 2.60 -18.78
CA TYR A 67 -5.94 1.77 -17.61
C TYR A 67 -6.79 2.49 -16.56
N LYS A 68 -7.44 1.72 -15.67
CA LYS A 68 -8.37 2.26 -14.67
C LYS A 68 -7.68 3.16 -13.65
N ASP A 69 -8.33 4.25 -13.26
CA ASP A 69 -7.84 5.13 -12.19
C ASP A 69 -8.30 4.73 -10.79
N VAL A 70 -9.33 3.89 -10.70
CA VAL A 70 -9.92 3.48 -9.42
C VAL A 70 -10.23 1.98 -9.48
N TYR A 71 -9.92 1.29 -8.38
CA TYR A 71 -10.39 -0.05 -8.11
C TYR A 71 -11.23 -0.06 -6.83
N ILE A 72 -12.15 -1.02 -6.71
CA ILE A 72 -12.85 -1.27 -5.45
C ILE A 72 -12.15 -2.43 -4.73
N THR A 73 -11.77 -2.22 -3.47
CA THR A 73 -11.10 -3.20 -2.61
C THR A 73 -11.60 -3.02 -1.18
N ALA A 74 -11.90 -4.11 -0.48
CA ALA A 74 -12.46 -4.08 0.87
C ALA A 74 -13.67 -3.13 1.02
N GLY A 75 -14.54 -3.08 0.01
CA GLY A 75 -15.70 -2.18 -0.01
C GLY A 75 -15.39 -0.69 -0.17
N ALA A 76 -14.12 -0.32 -0.35
CA ALA A 76 -13.66 1.06 -0.48
C ALA A 76 -13.03 1.34 -1.86
N SER A 77 -13.05 2.61 -2.26
CA SER A 77 -12.37 3.06 -3.48
C SER A 77 -10.87 3.21 -3.24
N TYR A 78 -10.08 2.52 -4.04
CA TYR A 78 -8.63 2.64 -4.11
C TYR A 78 -8.25 3.41 -5.39
N VAL A 79 -7.78 4.65 -5.22
CA VAL A 79 -7.31 5.51 -6.31
C VAL A 79 -5.89 5.10 -6.70
N ILE A 80 -5.63 4.87 -7.99
CA ILE A 80 -4.31 4.52 -8.51
C ILE A 80 -3.36 5.71 -8.40
N PRO A 81 -2.15 5.53 -7.83
CA PRO A 81 -1.23 6.63 -7.61
C PRO A 81 -0.41 6.88 -8.90
N ARG A 82 -1.04 7.46 -9.93
CA ARG A 82 -0.37 7.76 -11.20
C ARG A 82 0.87 8.63 -10.98
N GLY A 83 1.94 8.31 -11.71
CA GLY A 83 3.24 8.95 -11.57
C GLY A 83 4.10 8.41 -10.42
N TRP A 84 3.62 7.46 -9.62
CA TRP A 84 4.39 6.88 -8.51
C TRP A 84 4.97 5.51 -8.82
N VAL A 85 5.92 5.08 -8.00
CA VAL A 85 6.38 3.69 -7.93
C VAL A 85 6.03 3.14 -6.55
N ARG A 86 5.33 2.01 -6.54
CA ARG A 86 5.08 1.22 -5.34
C ARG A 86 6.15 0.16 -5.19
N PHE A 87 6.74 0.10 -4.01
CA PHE A 87 7.60 -0.99 -3.57
C PHE A 87 6.80 -1.92 -2.68
N GLY A 88 6.80 -3.21 -3.01
CA GLY A 88 6.11 -4.21 -2.20
C GLY A 88 6.86 -4.40 -0.88
N LEU A 89 6.14 -4.34 0.23
CA LEU A 89 6.67 -4.69 1.55
C LEU A 89 6.40 -6.17 1.83
N TYR A 90 7.25 -6.78 2.66
CA TYR A 90 7.01 -8.10 3.18
C TYR A 90 5.82 -8.07 4.14
N VAL A 91 4.96 -9.07 4.03
CA VAL A 91 3.82 -9.30 4.92
C VAL A 91 3.91 -10.72 5.41
N ASP A 92 3.64 -10.93 6.70
CA ASP A 92 3.51 -12.28 7.24
C ASP A 92 2.25 -12.94 6.66
N ASP A 93 2.43 -13.92 5.78
CA ASP A 93 1.33 -14.60 5.09
C ASP A 93 0.41 -15.36 6.05
N VAL A 94 0.92 -15.90 7.17
CA VAL A 94 0.12 -16.62 8.15
C VAL A 94 -0.82 -15.65 8.85
N LYS A 95 -0.28 -14.52 9.32
CA LYS A 95 -1.09 -13.44 9.90
C LYS A 95 -2.09 -12.90 8.88
N ALA A 96 -1.63 -12.67 7.64
CA ALA A 96 -2.44 -12.07 6.60
C ALA A 96 -3.66 -12.91 6.22
N ASN A 97 -3.46 -14.23 6.12
CA ASN A 97 -4.54 -15.17 5.82
C ASN A 97 -5.49 -15.34 7.00
N ARG A 98 -4.97 -15.41 8.23
CA ARG A 98 -5.80 -15.54 9.45
C ARG A 98 -6.74 -14.35 9.65
N GLU A 99 -6.27 -13.15 9.34
CA GLU A 99 -7.02 -11.89 9.53
C GLU A 99 -7.76 -11.42 8.27
N ASP A 100 -7.73 -12.20 7.19
CA ASP A 100 -8.32 -11.88 5.89
C ASP A 100 -7.97 -10.46 5.39
N LEU A 101 -6.71 -10.08 5.58
CA LEU A 101 -6.25 -8.70 5.37
C LEU A 101 -6.55 -8.20 3.97
N TRP A 102 -6.33 -9.06 2.98
CA TRP A 102 -6.41 -8.70 1.58
C TRP A 102 -7.84 -8.36 1.11
N ASN A 103 -8.87 -8.87 1.81
CA ASN A 103 -10.26 -8.64 1.45
C ASN A 103 -10.97 -7.67 2.41
N THR A 104 -10.48 -7.51 3.64
CA THR A 104 -11.15 -6.71 4.67
C THR A 104 -10.50 -5.35 4.92
N TRP A 105 -9.22 -5.16 4.57
CA TRP A 105 -8.53 -3.90 4.85
C TRP A 105 -8.56 -2.96 3.66
N ILE A 106 -8.99 -1.73 3.94
CA ILE A 106 -8.95 -0.65 2.97
C ILE A 106 -7.50 -0.21 2.72
N VAL A 107 -7.23 0.24 1.50
CA VAL A 107 -5.93 0.81 1.13
C VAL A 107 -6.00 2.32 1.23
N THR A 108 -5.11 2.93 2.02
CA THR A 108 -5.01 4.39 2.19
C THR A 108 -3.59 4.87 1.94
N TYR A 109 -3.43 6.17 1.72
CA TYR A 109 -2.12 6.80 1.54
C TYR A 109 -1.78 7.67 2.74
N HIS A 110 -0.55 7.51 3.23
CA HIS A 110 0.01 8.35 4.28
C HIS A 110 1.37 8.90 3.84
N GLY A 111 1.46 10.23 3.74
CA GLY A 111 2.73 10.90 3.45
C GLY A 111 3.57 11.02 4.73
N THR A 112 4.82 10.55 4.68
CA THR A 112 5.73 10.60 5.83
C THR A 112 7.15 11.01 5.41
N LYS A 113 8.05 11.21 6.40
CA LYS A 113 9.49 11.45 6.15
C LYS A 113 10.27 10.15 6.23
N LEU A 114 11.48 10.18 5.68
CA LEU A 114 12.33 9.01 5.57
C LEU A 114 12.61 8.30 6.92
N PRO A 115 12.95 9.01 8.03
CA PRO A 115 13.15 8.34 9.32
C PRO A 115 11.92 7.59 9.82
N ALA A 116 10.77 8.26 9.76
CA ALA A 116 9.50 7.64 10.15
C ALA A 116 9.11 6.50 9.22
N ALA A 117 9.36 6.60 7.91
CA ALA A 117 9.12 5.50 6.98
C ALA A 117 9.92 4.25 7.33
N GLN A 118 11.21 4.42 7.66
CA GLN A 118 12.07 3.30 8.08
C GLN A 118 11.52 2.62 9.33
N SER A 119 11.17 3.39 10.36
CA SER A 119 10.62 2.85 11.60
C SER A 119 9.24 2.23 11.43
N ILE A 120 8.37 2.83 10.62
CA ILE A 120 7.06 2.25 10.29
C ILE A 120 7.23 0.87 9.66
N ILE A 121 8.15 0.72 8.71
CA ILE A 121 8.40 -0.55 8.01
C ILE A 121 9.06 -1.56 8.96
N ALA A 122 10.02 -1.13 9.77
CA ALA A 122 10.74 -1.99 10.71
C ALA A 122 9.79 -2.60 11.75
N HIS A 123 8.90 -1.80 12.31
CA HIS A 123 8.02 -2.20 13.41
C HIS A 123 6.62 -2.61 12.97
N ARG A 124 6.27 -2.38 11.70
CA ARG A 124 4.92 -2.63 11.16
C ARG A 124 3.85 -1.89 11.96
N GLN A 125 4.18 -0.67 12.38
CA GLN A 125 3.35 0.15 13.24
C GLN A 125 3.26 1.55 12.68
N PHE A 126 2.06 2.11 12.73
CA PHE A 126 1.86 3.51 12.39
C PHE A 126 2.46 4.38 13.50
N LEU A 127 3.33 5.32 13.13
CA LEU A 127 3.88 6.28 14.09
C LEU A 127 3.06 7.58 14.08
N LEU A 128 2.72 8.03 15.27
CA LEU A 128 1.92 9.22 15.56
C LEU A 128 2.81 10.41 15.94
N PRO A 129 2.29 11.65 15.84
CA PRO A 129 2.97 12.79 16.42
C PRO A 129 3.26 12.58 17.92
N GLY A 130 4.52 12.78 18.32
CA GLY A 130 5.04 12.48 19.65
C GLY A 130 5.86 11.19 19.70
N ASP A 131 5.66 10.26 18.76
CA ASP A 131 6.45 9.03 18.71
C ASP A 131 7.89 9.31 18.29
N THR A 132 8.80 8.45 18.75
CA THR A 132 10.23 8.52 18.45
C THR A 132 10.60 7.45 17.43
N CYS A 133 11.23 7.85 16.34
CA CYS A 133 11.78 6.94 15.33
C CYS A 133 13.05 6.26 15.85
N ASP A 134 13.52 5.23 15.14
CA ASP A 134 14.72 4.46 15.52
C ASP A 134 16.01 5.30 15.54
N ASP A 135 16.03 6.39 14.76
CA ASP A 135 17.14 7.35 14.74
C ASP A 135 17.03 8.44 15.83
N GLY A 136 16.04 8.35 16.71
CA GLY A 136 15.76 9.35 17.75
C GLY A 136 14.92 10.54 17.27
N THR A 137 14.51 10.60 16.00
CA THR A 137 13.66 11.67 15.49
C THR A 137 12.27 11.61 16.13
N ILE A 138 11.84 12.70 16.76
CA ILE A 138 10.48 12.85 17.28
C ILE A 138 9.55 13.33 16.17
N ILE A 139 8.43 12.66 15.96
CA ILE A 139 7.44 13.04 14.95
C ILE A 139 6.67 14.26 15.43
N GLY A 140 6.91 15.42 14.82
CA GLY A 140 6.15 16.64 15.09
C GLY A 140 4.81 16.73 14.36
N ILE A 141 3.91 17.56 14.86
CA ILE A 141 2.75 18.06 14.10
C ILE A 141 3.26 19.03 13.04
N ARG A 142 2.92 18.80 11.77
CA ARG A 142 3.38 19.63 10.65
C ARG A 142 2.26 20.50 10.08
N LYS A 143 2.63 21.52 9.31
CA LYS A 143 1.69 22.32 8.52
C LYS A 143 0.87 21.38 7.62
N GLY A 144 -0.45 21.39 7.79
CA GLY A 144 -1.38 20.46 7.12
C GLY A 144 -1.89 19.30 8.00
N HIS A 145 -1.26 19.04 9.15
CA HIS A 145 -1.87 18.21 10.20
C HIS A 145 -2.98 19.03 10.86
N ILE A 146 -4.16 18.44 11.09
CA ILE A 146 -5.30 19.16 11.67
C ILE A 146 -5.07 19.33 13.19
N PRO A 147 -4.75 20.53 13.69
CA PRO A 147 -4.47 20.74 15.11
C PRO A 147 -5.74 20.55 15.95
N GLY A 148 -5.61 19.96 17.13
CA GLY A 148 -6.73 19.82 18.08
C GLY A 148 -7.81 18.80 17.70
N LYS A 149 -7.61 17.98 16.66
CA LYS A 149 -8.54 16.88 16.35
C LYS A 149 -8.07 15.54 16.91
N LYS A 150 -8.99 14.83 17.56
CA LYS A 150 -8.84 13.39 17.83
C LYS A 150 -8.86 12.66 16.49
N GLN A 151 -7.69 12.17 16.08
CA GLN A 151 -7.55 11.35 14.89
C GLN A 151 -7.71 9.90 15.33
N VAL A 152 -8.72 9.22 14.79
CA VAL A 152 -8.90 7.78 14.99
C VAL A 152 -8.23 7.10 13.80
N TYR A 153 -7.06 6.54 14.04
CA TYR A 153 -6.34 5.77 13.04
C TYR A 153 -6.90 4.36 13.03
N THR A 154 -7.67 4.03 12.01
CA THR A 154 -8.33 2.73 11.85
C THR A 154 -7.61 1.90 10.79
N SER A 155 -6.41 1.44 11.10
CA SER A 155 -5.91 0.17 10.56
C SER A 155 -4.72 -0.26 11.39
N PRO A 156 -4.46 -1.56 11.53
CA PRO A 156 -3.09 -1.96 11.78
C PRO A 156 -2.28 -1.58 10.54
N THR A 157 -1.07 -1.11 10.74
CA THR A 157 -0.12 -0.95 9.64
C THR A 157 0.53 -2.32 9.42
N ILE A 158 0.80 -2.66 8.17
CA ILE A 158 1.60 -3.84 7.84
C ILE A 158 3.05 -3.42 7.74
#